data_AF-A0A2S6ULW3-F1
#
_entry.id   AF-A0A2S6ULW3-F1
#
_cell.length_a   1.000
_cell.length_b   1.000
_cell.length_c   1.000
_cell.angle_alpha   90.00
_cell.angle_beta   90.00
_cell.angle_gamma   90.00
#
_symmetry.space_group_name_H-M   'P 1'
#
loop_
_entity.id
_entity.type
_entity.pdbx_description
1 polymer ?
#
loop_
_entity_poly.entity_id
_entity_poly.type
_entity_poly.pdbx_seq_one_letter_code
_entity_poly.pdbx_strand_id
1 'polypeptide(L)'
;MNVWFSKFANPNRFLKVSSVIEPWATRFTFALFGVGLCFSLFISPPDYQQGETVRIMYVHVPSAWMALFCYTVMAICSGSYLIWKHPLASIIGKETAPIGACFTFLALATGSLWGQPMWGTWWVWDARLTSMLVLLFLYLGYIALQEAFDDRVRGSRAAAVIALVGFLNVPII
;
A
#
# COMPACT_ATOMS: atom_id res chain seq x y z
N MET A 1 1.00 26.24 20.55
CA MET A 1 1.40 25.07 19.73
C MET A 1 1.62 23.89 20.68
N ASN A 2 0.80 22.83 20.62
CA ASN A 2 0.75 21.80 21.66
C ASN A 2 2.11 21.11 21.86
N VAL A 3 2.65 21.18 23.09
CA VAL A 3 3.98 20.70 23.50
C VAL A 3 4.23 19.22 23.12
N TRP A 4 3.16 18.42 23.07
CA TRP A 4 3.19 17.01 22.68
C TRP A 4 3.75 16.76 21.27
N PHE A 5 3.29 17.53 20.26
CA PHE A 5 3.76 17.35 18.88
C PHE A 5 5.24 17.76 18.72
N SER A 6 5.69 18.77 19.47
CA SER A 6 7.10 19.21 19.46
C SER A 6 8.06 18.20 20.11
N LYS A 7 7.56 17.33 21.01
CA LYS A 7 8.41 16.41 21.79
C LYS A 7 8.96 15.25 20.94
N PHE A 8 8.18 14.77 19.97
CA PHE A 8 8.57 13.70 19.04
C PHE A 8 9.17 14.22 17.73
N ALA A 9 9.18 15.53 17.52
CA ALA A 9 9.94 16.15 16.44
C ALA A 9 11.48 16.00 16.64
N ASN A 10 11.94 15.65 17.85
CA ASN A 10 13.34 15.32 18.12
C ASN A 10 13.65 13.88 17.63
N PRO A 11 14.54 13.70 16.62
CA PRO A 11 14.83 12.38 16.05
C PRO A 11 15.34 11.36 17.07
N ASN A 12 16.19 11.78 18.02
CA ASN A 12 16.75 10.86 19.01
C ASN A 12 15.67 10.31 19.95
N ARG A 13 14.69 11.14 20.33
CA ARG A 13 13.56 10.69 21.17
C ARG A 13 12.62 9.79 20.40
N PHE A 14 12.33 10.13 19.14
CA PHE A 14 11.51 9.31 18.26
C PHE A 14 12.14 7.93 18.05
N LEU A 15 13.42 7.88 17.67
CA LEU A 15 14.15 6.63 17.43
C LEU A 15 14.23 5.76 18.68
N LYS A 16 14.47 6.35 19.86
CA LYS A 16 14.50 5.59 21.12
C LYS A 16 13.16 4.90 21.40
N VAL A 17 12.04 5.60 21.19
CA VAL A 17 10.71 5.01 21.37
C VAL A 17 10.41 3.98 20.28
N SER A 18 10.71 4.29 19.02
CA SER A 18 10.52 3.39 17.89
C SER A 18 11.28 2.07 18.07
N SER A 19 12.53 2.11 18.51
CA SER A 19 13.37 0.91 18.70
C SER A 19 12.82 -0.06 19.76
N VAL A 20 12.01 0.43 20.69
CA VAL A 20 11.34 -0.41 21.69
C VAL A 20 10.04 -0.96 21.10
N ILE A 21 9.25 -0.15 20.41
CA ILE A 21 7.93 -0.54 19.90
C ILE A 21 8.04 -1.48 18.70
N GLU A 22 8.95 -1.20 17.77
CA GLU A 22 9.12 -1.93 16.51
C GLU A 22 9.20 -3.46 16.69
N PRO A 23 10.10 -4.04 17.52
CA PRO A 23 10.19 -5.50 17.62
C PRO A 23 8.92 -6.15 18.19
N TRP A 24 8.18 -5.46 19.05
CA TRP A 24 6.90 -5.96 19.55
C TRP A 24 5.81 -5.84 18.49
N ALA A 25 5.70 -4.69 17.83
CA ALA A 25 4.76 -4.47 16.72
C ALA A 25 4.97 -5.53 15.63
N THR A 26 6.22 -5.75 15.20
CA THR A 26 6.57 -6.76 14.20
C THR A 26 6.17 -8.17 14.64
N ARG A 27 6.45 -8.55 15.90
CA ARG A 27 6.04 -9.87 16.43
C ARG A 27 4.51 -10.03 16.46
N PHE A 28 3.78 -9.01 16.91
CA PHE A 28 2.33 -9.03 16.89
C PHE A 28 1.78 -9.10 15.47
N THR A 29 2.35 -8.34 14.53
CA THR A 29 1.98 -8.39 13.12
C THR A 29 2.12 -9.80 12.57
N PHE A 30 3.28 -10.45 12.73
CA PHE A 30 3.49 -11.81 12.22
C PHE A 30 2.58 -12.84 12.91
N ALA A 31 2.39 -12.72 14.23
CA ALA A 31 1.49 -13.60 14.97
C ALA A 31 0.04 -13.47 14.48
N LEU A 32 -0.48 -12.24 14.36
CA LEU A 32 -1.85 -11.99 13.90
C LEU A 32 -2.03 -12.34 12.42
N PHE A 33 -1.02 -12.12 11.57
CA PHE A 33 -1.05 -12.58 10.18
C PHE A 33 -1.11 -14.10 10.10
N GLY A 34 -0.26 -14.81 10.86
CA GLY A 34 -0.26 -16.27 10.88
C GLY A 34 -1.59 -16.84 11.33
N VAL A 35 -2.13 -16.31 12.44
CA VAL A 35 -3.46 -16.69 12.94
C VAL A 35 -4.53 -16.37 11.89
N GLY A 36 -4.57 -15.14 11.36
CA GLY A 36 -5.55 -14.71 10.37
C GLY A 36 -5.54 -15.58 9.10
N LEU A 37 -4.35 -15.95 8.60
CA LEU A 37 -4.20 -16.85 7.46
C LEU A 37 -4.66 -18.27 7.76
N CYS A 38 -4.40 -18.78 8.97
CA CYS A 38 -4.94 -20.08 9.39
C CYS A 38 -6.47 -20.07 9.42
N PHE A 39 -7.06 -19.04 10.01
CA PHE A 39 -8.52 -18.90 10.07
C PHE A 39 -9.13 -18.74 8.68
N SER A 40 -8.51 -17.97 7.79
CA SER A 40 -9.05 -17.71 6.46
C SER A 40 -8.92 -18.88 5.48
N LEU A 41 -7.77 -19.55 5.44
CA LEU A 41 -7.48 -20.56 4.42
C LEU A 41 -7.89 -21.98 4.80
N PHE A 42 -7.99 -22.30 6.11
CA PHE A 42 -8.25 -23.66 6.56
C PHE A 42 -9.52 -23.81 7.40
N ILE A 43 -9.86 -22.80 8.21
CA ILE A 43 -10.98 -22.90 9.15
C ILE A 43 -12.28 -22.35 8.55
N SER A 44 -12.18 -21.34 7.68
CA SER A 44 -13.37 -20.70 7.10
C SER A 44 -14.22 -21.71 6.31
N PRO A 45 -15.52 -21.82 6.61
CA PRO A 45 -16.40 -22.72 5.89
C PRO A 45 -16.54 -22.29 4.42
N PRO A 46 -16.79 -23.24 3.51
CA PRO A 46 -17.08 -22.91 2.12
C PRO A 46 -18.33 -22.03 2.02
N ASP A 47 -18.31 -21.08 1.10
CA ASP A 47 -19.46 -20.23 0.80
C ASP A 47 -20.51 -20.99 -0.02
N TYR A 48 -21.78 -20.62 0.14
CA TYR A 48 -22.89 -21.27 -0.56
C TYR A 48 -22.81 -21.12 -2.09
N GLN A 49 -22.29 -19.99 -2.59
CA GLN A 49 -22.16 -19.74 -4.04
C GLN A 49 -20.75 -19.99 -4.56
N GLN A 50 -19.73 -19.56 -3.81
CA GLN A 50 -18.33 -19.55 -4.26
C GLN A 50 -17.56 -20.81 -3.81
N GLY A 51 -18.15 -21.63 -2.94
CA GLY A 51 -17.50 -22.80 -2.36
C GLY A 51 -16.20 -22.43 -1.65
N GLU A 52 -15.16 -23.21 -1.91
CA GLU A 52 -13.81 -23.01 -1.37
C GLU A 52 -13.13 -21.74 -1.89
N THR A 53 -13.53 -21.23 -3.06
CA THR A 53 -12.92 -20.06 -3.71
C THR A 53 -13.09 -18.77 -2.89
N VAL A 54 -14.11 -18.71 -2.03
CA VAL A 54 -14.33 -17.57 -1.11
C VAL A 54 -13.11 -17.29 -0.24
N ARG A 55 -12.30 -18.31 0.07
CA ARG A 55 -11.14 -18.16 0.94
C ARG A 55 -10.09 -17.21 0.36
N ILE A 56 -10.03 -17.07 -0.96
CA ILE A 56 -9.17 -16.09 -1.64
C ILE A 56 -9.56 -14.66 -1.27
N MET A 57 -10.84 -14.38 -1.01
CA MET A 57 -11.31 -13.02 -0.69
C MET A 57 -10.75 -12.47 0.60
N TYR A 58 -10.44 -13.33 1.58
CA TYR A 58 -9.78 -12.91 2.82
C TYR A 58 -8.36 -12.38 2.62
N VAL A 59 -7.73 -12.68 1.48
CA VAL A 59 -6.43 -12.13 1.10
C VAL A 59 -6.60 -11.02 0.08
N HIS A 60 -7.43 -11.25 -0.94
CA HIS A 60 -7.64 -10.31 -2.05
C HIS A 60 -8.21 -8.98 -1.58
N VAL A 61 -9.32 -8.99 -0.83
CA VAL A 61 -10.03 -7.77 -0.45
C VAL A 61 -9.16 -6.88 0.44
N PRO A 62 -8.54 -7.40 1.53
CA PRO A 62 -7.61 -6.58 2.31
C PRO A 62 -6.41 -6.08 1.52
N SER A 63 -5.88 -6.88 0.57
CA SER A 63 -4.78 -6.44 -0.30
C SER A 63 -5.18 -5.25 -1.18
N ALA A 64 -6.37 -5.28 -1.77
CA ALA A 64 -6.89 -4.17 -2.56
C ALA A 64 -7.07 -2.90 -1.70
N TRP A 65 -7.65 -3.02 -0.51
CA TRP A 65 -7.79 -1.89 0.41
C TRP A 65 -6.44 -1.33 0.87
N MET A 66 -5.47 -2.19 1.19
CA MET A 66 -4.12 -1.76 1.57
C MET A 66 -3.40 -1.07 0.42
N ALA A 67 -3.56 -1.54 -0.81
CA ALA A 67 -3.02 -0.88 -1.99
C ALA A 67 -3.55 0.56 -2.15
N LEU A 68 -4.86 0.76 -1.98
CA LEU A 68 -5.48 2.10 -2.05
C LEU A 68 -5.07 2.99 -0.87
N PHE A 69 -5.03 2.41 0.33
CA PHE A 69 -4.63 3.12 1.55
C PHE A 69 -3.18 3.62 1.45
N CYS A 70 -2.25 2.75 1.09
CA CYS A 70 -0.85 3.11 0.90
C CYS A 70 -0.70 4.20 -0.18
N TYR A 71 -1.49 4.16 -1.25
CA TYR A 71 -1.38 5.15 -2.32
C TYR A 71 -1.89 6.51 -1.86
N THR A 72 -2.98 6.50 -1.09
CA THR A 72 -3.53 7.70 -0.44
C THR A 72 -2.53 8.33 0.53
N VAL A 73 -1.89 7.51 1.38
CA VAL A 73 -0.83 7.98 2.30
C VAL A 73 0.34 8.57 1.51
N MET A 74 0.79 7.89 0.45
CA MET A 74 1.86 8.36 -0.43
C MET A 74 1.50 9.69 -1.11
N ALA A 75 0.26 9.87 -1.56
CA ALA A 75 -0.25 11.11 -2.16
C ALA A 75 -0.31 12.26 -1.13
N ILE A 76 -0.84 12.01 0.07
CA ILE A 76 -0.88 13.02 1.16
C ILE A 76 0.54 13.43 1.55
N CYS A 77 1.46 12.48 1.68
CA CYS A 77 2.86 12.74 1.99
C CYS A 77 3.54 13.54 0.87
N SER A 78 3.26 13.21 -0.39
CA SER A 78 3.78 13.93 -1.56
C SER A 78 3.27 15.36 -1.63
N GLY A 79 1.98 15.58 -1.39
CA GLY A 79 1.41 16.94 -1.27
C GLY A 79 2.03 17.71 -0.12
N SER A 80 2.18 17.06 1.03
CA SER A 80 2.81 17.68 2.21
C SER A 80 4.26 18.07 1.97
N TYR A 81 5.00 17.22 1.25
CA TYR A 81 6.37 17.49 0.83
C TYR A 81 6.46 18.68 -0.12
N LEU A 82 5.56 18.79 -1.10
CA LEU A 82 5.58 19.91 -2.06
C LEU A 82 5.18 21.24 -1.42
N ILE A 83 4.19 21.26 -0.52
CA ILE A 83 3.68 22.47 0.13
C ILE A 83 4.63 22.95 1.23
N TRP A 84 4.96 22.08 2.19
CA TRP A 84 5.69 22.46 3.40
C TRP A 84 7.18 22.09 3.36
N LYS A 85 7.64 21.38 2.33
CA LYS A 85 9.03 20.90 2.20
C LYS A 85 9.50 20.09 3.41
N HIS A 86 8.56 19.38 4.05
CA HIS A 86 8.85 18.61 5.25
C HIS A 86 9.65 17.34 4.88
N PRO A 87 10.89 17.17 5.36
CA PRO A 87 11.77 16.08 4.93
C PRO A 87 11.23 14.69 5.27
N LEU A 88 10.50 14.55 6.39
CA LEU A 88 9.91 13.26 6.76
C LEU A 88 8.78 12.85 5.80
N ALA A 89 8.12 13.80 5.15
CA ALA A 89 7.02 13.47 4.23
C ALA A 89 7.55 12.76 2.97
N SER A 90 8.70 13.16 2.42
CA SER A 90 9.31 12.43 1.30
C SER A 90 9.82 11.06 1.71
N ILE A 91 10.34 10.91 2.92
CA ILE A 91 10.79 9.61 3.46
C ILE A 91 9.59 8.66 3.61
N ILE A 92 8.51 9.10 4.25
CA ILE A 92 7.31 8.27 4.43
C ILE A 92 6.74 7.83 3.07
N GLY A 93 6.65 8.76 2.10
CA GLY A 93 6.20 8.43 0.74
C GLY A 93 7.08 7.37 0.07
N LYS A 94 8.41 7.52 0.17
CA LYS A 94 9.38 6.56 -0.36
C LYS A 94 9.22 5.17 0.25
N GLU A 95 9.15 5.07 1.58
CA GLU A 95 9.05 3.77 2.26
C GLU A 95 7.67 3.11 2.11
N THR A 96 6.62 3.91 1.90
CA THR A 96 5.25 3.39 1.68
C THR A 96 5.09 2.77 0.29
N ALA A 97 5.79 3.30 -0.72
CA ALA A 97 5.57 2.92 -2.12
C ALA A 97 5.81 1.41 -2.40
N PRO A 98 6.91 0.77 -1.95
CA PRO A 98 7.11 -0.67 -2.15
C PRO A 98 6.04 -1.53 -1.48
N ILE A 99 5.58 -1.12 -0.29
CA ILE A 99 4.54 -1.84 0.46
C ILE A 99 3.23 -1.81 -0.34
N GLY A 100 2.83 -0.63 -0.82
CA GLY A 100 1.65 -0.46 -1.65
C GLY A 100 1.74 -1.22 -2.98
N ALA A 101 2.92 -1.21 -3.63
CA ALA A 101 3.17 -1.98 -4.85
C ALA A 101 2.98 -3.48 -4.63
N CYS A 102 3.52 -4.03 -3.54
CA CYS A 102 3.35 -5.45 -3.18
C CYS A 102 1.88 -5.82 -2.97
N PHE A 103 1.11 -5.00 -2.23
CA PHE A 103 -0.33 -5.23 -2.05
C PHE A 103 -1.12 -5.09 -3.35
N THR A 104 -0.71 -4.18 -4.23
CA THR A 104 -1.34 -4.01 -5.54
C THR A 104 -1.11 -5.24 -6.42
N PHE A 105 0.13 -5.74 -6.45
CA PHE A 105 0.47 -6.98 -7.13
C PHE A 105 -0.29 -8.18 -6.56
N LEU A 106 -0.33 -8.31 -5.22
CA LEU A 106 -1.10 -9.36 -4.55
C LEU A 106 -2.57 -9.30 -4.94
N ALA A 107 -3.19 -8.12 -4.90
CA ALA A 107 -4.59 -7.95 -5.29
C ALA A 107 -4.85 -8.34 -6.76
N LEU A 108 -3.95 -7.97 -7.69
CA LEU A 108 -4.05 -8.37 -9.10
C LEU A 108 -3.90 -9.88 -9.27
N ALA A 109 -2.91 -10.49 -8.62
CA ALA A 109 -2.66 -11.93 -8.69
C ALA A 109 -3.82 -12.73 -8.11
N THR A 110 -4.25 -12.42 -6.88
CA THR A 110 -5.35 -13.13 -6.23
C THR A 110 -6.70 -12.84 -6.89
N GLY A 111 -6.89 -11.64 -7.43
CA GLY A 111 -8.08 -11.29 -8.21
C GLY A 111 -8.17 -12.11 -9.49
N SER A 112 -7.04 -12.32 -10.19
CA SER A 112 -6.98 -13.17 -11.36
C SER A 112 -7.28 -14.65 -11.03
N LEU A 113 -6.70 -15.17 -9.95
CA LEU A 113 -6.97 -16.52 -9.45
C LEU A 113 -8.44 -16.73 -9.09
N TRP A 114 -9.08 -15.72 -8.49
CA TRP A 114 -10.50 -15.78 -8.16
C TRP A 114 -11.39 -15.57 -9.41
N GLY A 115 -10.95 -14.79 -10.39
CA GLY A 115 -11.69 -14.51 -11.62
C GLY A 115 -11.93 -15.74 -12.49
N GLN A 116 -10.96 -16.66 -12.60
CA GLN A 116 -11.08 -17.84 -13.45
C GLN A 116 -12.29 -18.74 -13.09
N PRO A 117 -12.48 -19.19 -11.83
CA PRO A 117 -13.62 -20.02 -11.49
C PRO A 117 -14.95 -19.27 -11.51
N MET A 118 -14.93 -17.95 -11.31
CA MET A 118 -16.16 -17.14 -11.18
C MET A 118 -16.69 -16.59 -12.51
N TRP A 119 -15.78 -16.23 -13.43
CA TRP A 119 -16.11 -15.58 -14.70
C TRP A 119 -15.67 -16.39 -15.92
N GLY A 120 -14.96 -17.51 -15.73
CA GLY A 120 -14.37 -18.30 -16.80
C GLY A 120 -13.13 -17.69 -17.45
N THR A 121 -12.62 -16.57 -16.92
CA THR A 121 -11.43 -15.87 -17.43
C THR A 121 -10.60 -15.29 -16.29
N TRP A 122 -9.28 -15.23 -16.49
CA TRP A 122 -8.31 -14.67 -15.56
C TRP A 122 -8.30 -13.13 -15.53
N TRP A 123 -8.85 -12.50 -16.57
CA TRP A 123 -8.83 -11.05 -16.73
C TRP A 123 -10.01 -10.56 -17.55
N VAL A 124 -10.52 -9.39 -17.17
CA VAL A 124 -11.51 -8.62 -17.92
C VAL A 124 -10.98 -7.19 -18.00
N TRP A 125 -11.11 -6.56 -19.17
CA TRP A 125 -10.67 -5.18 -19.39
C TRP A 125 -11.74 -4.16 -18.98
N ASP A 126 -12.24 -4.29 -17.74
CA ASP A 126 -13.17 -3.31 -17.18
C ASP A 126 -12.41 -2.14 -16.53
N ALA A 127 -13.14 -1.09 -16.16
CA ALA A 127 -12.54 0.11 -15.60
C ALA A 127 -11.79 -0.17 -14.28
N ARG A 128 -12.32 -1.07 -13.43
CA ARG A 128 -11.78 -1.37 -12.09
C ARG A 128 -10.50 -2.19 -12.15
N LEU A 129 -10.48 -3.27 -12.91
CA LEU A 129 -9.29 -4.12 -13.04
C LEU A 129 -8.18 -3.37 -13.75
N THR A 130 -8.53 -2.63 -14.80
CA THR A 130 -7.56 -1.82 -15.53
C THR A 130 -7.00 -0.70 -14.66
N SER A 131 -7.83 0.01 -13.88
CA SER A 131 -7.35 1.05 -12.96
C SER A 131 -6.46 0.47 -11.85
N MET A 132 -6.74 -0.75 -11.37
CA MET A 132 -5.87 -1.44 -10.42
C MET A 132 -4.51 -1.82 -11.02
N LEU A 133 -4.46 -2.22 -12.29
CA LEU A 133 -3.20 -2.44 -13.02
C LEU A 133 -2.42 -1.14 -13.22
N VAL A 134 -3.11 -0.06 -13.59
CA VAL A 134 -2.52 1.28 -13.70
C VAL A 134 -1.95 1.73 -12.35
N LEU A 135 -2.63 1.42 -11.23
CA LEU A 135 -2.11 1.70 -9.89
C LEU A 135 -0.76 1.04 -9.64
N LEU A 136 -0.57 -0.21 -10.10
CA LEU A 136 0.71 -0.91 -9.97
C LEU A 136 1.81 -0.16 -10.73
N PHE A 137 1.53 0.25 -11.97
CA PHE A 137 2.48 1.02 -12.76
C PHE A 137 2.77 2.40 -12.17
N LEU A 138 1.79 3.05 -11.55
CA LEU A 138 1.99 4.31 -10.84
C LEU A 138 2.92 4.13 -9.63
N TYR A 139 2.77 3.05 -8.86
CA TYR A 139 3.70 2.72 -7.78
C TYR A 139 5.12 2.48 -8.30
N LEU A 140 5.28 1.66 -9.35
CA LEU A 140 6.59 1.39 -9.94
C LEU A 140 7.22 2.66 -10.53
N GLY A 141 6.42 3.50 -11.18
CA GLY A 141 6.85 4.80 -11.70
C GLY A 141 7.30 5.75 -10.59
N TYR A 142 6.58 5.80 -9.47
CA TYR A 142 6.99 6.56 -8.29
C TYR A 142 8.33 6.10 -7.73
N ILE A 143 8.51 4.78 -7.55
CA ILE A 143 9.76 4.18 -7.05
C ILE A 143 10.91 4.49 -8.01
N ALA A 144 10.70 4.29 -9.31
CA ALA A 144 11.70 4.57 -10.33
C ALA A 144 12.11 6.05 -10.34
N LEU A 145 11.16 7.00 -10.24
CA LEU A 145 11.46 8.43 -10.21
C LEU A 145 12.24 8.87 -8.96
N GLN A 146 12.03 8.20 -7.81
CA GLN A 146 12.82 8.48 -6.61
C GLN A 146 14.30 8.13 -6.79
N GLU A 147 14.62 7.17 -7.67
CA GLU A 147 15.99 6.68 -7.89
C GLU A 147 16.61 7.12 -9.23
N ALA A 148 15.81 7.67 -10.15
CA ALA A 148 16.25 8.04 -11.49
C ALA A 148 17.15 9.29 -11.57
N PHE A 149 17.26 10.08 -10.50
CA PHE A 149 18.01 11.35 -10.48
C PHE A 149 19.14 11.31 -9.45
N ASP A 150 20.32 11.81 -9.84
CA ASP A 150 21.46 12.01 -8.92
C ASP A 150 21.11 12.99 -7.80
N ASP A 151 20.38 14.05 -8.15
CA ASP A 151 19.82 14.99 -7.17
C ASP A 151 18.54 14.41 -6.56
N ARG A 152 18.67 13.95 -5.31
CA ARG A 152 17.56 13.41 -4.50
C ARG A 152 16.37 14.37 -4.38
N VAL A 153 16.61 15.68 -4.34
CA VAL A 153 15.53 16.67 -4.23
C VAL A 153 14.73 16.75 -5.53
N ARG A 154 15.41 16.70 -6.69
CA ARG A 154 14.73 16.59 -8.00
C ARG A 154 13.92 15.30 -8.11
N GLY A 155 14.51 14.17 -7.72
CA GLY A 155 13.81 12.87 -7.74
C GLY A 155 12.56 12.87 -6.88
N SER A 156 12.65 13.30 -5.62
CA SER A 156 11.50 13.38 -4.72
C SER A 156 10.41 14.34 -5.20
N ARG A 157 10.76 15.46 -5.85
CA ARG A 157 9.76 16.36 -6.44
C ARG A 157 9.05 15.72 -7.64
N ALA A 158 9.80 15.09 -8.55
CA ALA A 158 9.20 14.43 -9.72
C ALA A 158 8.27 13.29 -9.29
N ALA A 159 8.72 12.44 -8.37
CA ALA A 159 7.91 11.37 -7.80
C ALA A 159 6.66 11.90 -7.09
N ALA A 160 6.78 12.99 -6.32
CA ALA A 160 5.65 13.59 -5.63
C ALA A 160 4.56 14.11 -6.59
N VAL A 161 4.95 14.69 -7.73
CA VAL A 161 3.99 15.14 -8.76
C VAL A 161 3.25 13.95 -9.36
N ILE A 162 3.95 12.87 -9.73
CA ILE A 162 3.29 11.66 -10.25
C ILE A 162 2.35 11.04 -9.22
N ALA A 163 2.73 10.99 -7.94
CA ALA A 163 1.86 10.46 -6.88
C ALA A 163 0.53 11.23 -6.80
N LEU A 164 0.58 12.56 -6.88
CA LEU A 164 -0.62 13.40 -6.84
C LEU A 164 -1.49 13.24 -8.09
N VAL A 165 -0.90 13.20 -9.28
CA VAL A 165 -1.66 12.96 -10.52
C VAL A 165 -2.30 11.57 -10.50
N GLY A 166 -1.53 10.55 -10.10
CA GLY A 166 -2.04 9.19 -10.00
C GLY A 166 -3.08 9.00 -8.90
N PHE A 167 -3.20 9.91 -7.91
CA PHE A 167 -4.25 9.84 -6.90
C PHE A 167 -5.65 9.97 -7.51
N LEU A 168 -5.78 10.60 -8.69
CA LEU A 168 -7.02 10.64 -9.46
C LEU A 168 -7.53 9.25 -9.86
N ASN A 169 -6.65 8.24 -9.90
CA ASN A 169 -7.00 6.86 -10.19
C ASN A 169 -7.68 6.14 -9.01
N VAL A 170 -7.41 6.58 -7.77
CA VAL A 170 -7.95 5.95 -6.55
C VAL A 170 -9.50 5.89 -6.54
N PRO A 171 -10.25 6.96 -6.83
CA PRO A 171 -11.72 6.89 -6.86
C PRO A 171 -12.31 6.08 -8.02
N ILE A 172 -11.50 5.65 -8.99
CA ILE A 172 -11.95 4.84 -10.13
C ILE A 172 -11.95 3.34 -9.78
N ILE A 173 -11.09 2.93 -8.84
CA ILE A 173 -10.93 1.54 -8.37
C ILE A 173 -12.07 1.21 -7.39
#